data_AF-A0A645C6Y0-F1
#
_entry.id   AF-A0A645C6Y0-F1
#
_cell.length_a   1.000
_cell.length_b   1.000
_cell.length_c   1.000
_cell.angle_alpha   90.00
_cell.angle_beta   90.00
_cell.angle_gamma   90.00
#
_symmetry.space_group_name_H-M   'P 1'
#
loop_
_entity.id
_entity.type
_entity.pdbx_description
1 polymer ?
#
loop_
_entity_poly.entity_id
_entity_poly.type
_entity_poly.pdbx_seq_one_letter_code
_entity_poly.pdbx_strand_id
1 'polypeptide(L)'
;MINQWAIDLVTELIQFKANILRNVLSCKMFTSTYPLMVDHIMREADLYLQMIKRLQNREVINMEMEAAQQEMFWNRIMAEHSKFIRGLLDPTEEELFNTANDFGREFDELTLASKAAMDRTIPLAQVTDASLKATEAIRNFKAQGTQGLIECKIKSIIIPLLGDHTLREANHYLRLLKIFEK
;
A
#
# COMPACT_ATOMS: atom_id res chain seq x y z
N MET A 1 -20.58 19.41 -5.94
CA MET A 1 -19.68 20.42 -5.35
C MET A 1 -18.57 19.78 -4.51
N ILE A 2 -18.87 18.93 -3.51
CA ILE A 2 -17.82 18.29 -2.68
C ILE A 2 -16.86 17.41 -3.50
N ASN A 3 -17.40 16.49 -4.32
CA ASN A 3 -16.55 15.60 -5.14
C ASN A 3 -15.67 16.37 -6.12
N GLN A 4 -16.21 17.40 -6.79
CA GLN A 4 -15.43 18.22 -7.71
C GLN A 4 -14.27 18.92 -7.00
N TRP A 5 -14.51 19.51 -5.83
CA TRP A 5 -13.45 20.13 -5.04
C TRP A 5 -12.37 19.13 -4.62
N ALA A 6 -12.76 17.92 -4.21
CA ALA A 6 -11.82 16.86 -3.88
C ALA A 6 -11.01 16.41 -5.11
N ILE A 7 -11.64 16.30 -6.28
CA ILE A 7 -10.98 15.97 -7.56
C ILE A 7 -9.89 17.00 -7.86
N ASP A 8 -10.21 18.29 -7.74
CA ASP A 8 -9.26 19.37 -8.03
C ASP A 8 -8.06 19.31 -7.07
N LEU A 9 -8.31 19.21 -5.76
CA LEU A 9 -7.25 19.13 -4.74
C LEU A 9 -6.34 17.90 -4.89
N VAL A 10 -6.93 16.72 -5.13
CA VAL A 10 -6.14 15.49 -5.28
C VAL A 10 -5.33 15.53 -6.57
N THR A 11 -5.86 16.14 -7.64
CA THR A 11 -5.11 16.35 -8.89
C THR A 11 -3.86 17.21 -8.65
N GLU A 12 -3.98 18.32 -7.92
CA GLU A 12 -2.84 19.16 -7.55
C GLU A 12 -1.83 18.42 -6.65
N LEU A 13 -2.32 17.59 -5.72
CA LEU A 13 -1.47 16.76 -4.87
C LEU A 13 -0.65 15.74 -5.68
N ILE A 14 -1.26 15.11 -6.69
CA ILE A 14 -0.57 14.19 -7.61
C ILE A 14 0.52 14.94 -8.40
N GLN A 15 0.21 16.12 -8.94
CA GLN A 15 1.19 16.94 -9.65
C GLN A 15 2.37 17.35 -8.76
N PHE A 16 2.09 17.72 -7.51
CA PHE A 16 3.12 18.02 -6.52
C PHE A 16 4.03 16.81 -6.25
N LYS A 17 3.46 15.62 -5.99
CA LYS A 17 4.23 14.38 -5.79
C LYS A 17 5.06 14.00 -7.03
N ALA A 18 4.49 14.14 -8.22
CA ALA A 18 5.19 13.90 -9.48
C ALA A 18 6.38 14.86 -9.69
N ASN A 19 6.22 16.13 -9.33
CA ASN A 19 7.29 17.13 -9.39
C ASN A 19 8.42 16.80 -8.41
N ILE A 20 8.10 16.39 -7.17
CA ILE A 20 9.09 15.90 -6.21
C ILE A 20 9.85 14.71 -6.80
N LEU A 21 9.13 13.68 -7.28
CA LEU A 21 9.74 12.47 -7.82
C LEU A 21 10.70 12.80 -8.98
N ARG A 22 10.27 13.65 -9.91
CA ARG A 22 11.12 14.10 -11.04
C ARG A 22 12.39 14.81 -10.56
N ASN A 23 12.27 15.69 -9.56
CA ASN A 23 13.42 16.42 -9.03
C ASN A 23 14.39 15.51 -8.27
N VAL A 24 13.89 14.54 -7.51
CA VAL A 24 14.72 13.54 -6.82
C VAL A 24 15.45 12.66 -7.84
N LEU A 25 14.75 12.13 -8.85
CA LEU A 25 15.34 11.27 -9.88
C LEU A 25 16.33 11.99 -10.80
N SER A 26 16.27 13.33 -10.87
CA SER A 26 17.21 14.16 -11.63
C SER A 26 18.25 14.86 -10.75
N CYS A 27 18.38 14.46 -9.48
CA CYS A 27 19.33 15.01 -8.51
C CYS A 27 19.19 16.53 -8.28
N LYS A 28 18.01 17.09 -8.55
CA LYS A 28 17.67 18.51 -8.30
C LYS A 28 17.04 18.74 -6.92
N MET A 29 16.74 17.67 -6.19
CA MET A 29 16.19 17.69 -4.84
C MET A 29 16.72 16.49 -4.07
N PHE A 30 17.06 16.70 -2.80
CA PHE A 30 17.47 15.64 -1.88
C PHE A 30 16.46 15.56 -0.74
N THR A 31 16.14 14.33 -0.34
CA THR A 31 15.18 14.04 0.72
C THR A 31 15.52 12.70 1.35
N SER A 32 15.12 12.50 2.60
CA SER A 32 15.20 11.20 3.29
C SER A 32 14.05 10.25 2.87
N THR A 33 13.10 10.72 2.07
CA THR A 33 12.02 9.91 1.50
C THR A 33 12.52 9.16 0.26
N TYR A 34 12.45 7.84 0.27
CA TYR A 34 12.81 7.04 -0.91
C TYR A 34 11.99 7.44 -2.15
N PRO A 35 12.58 7.47 -3.37
CA PRO A 35 11.83 7.72 -4.60
C PRO A 35 10.63 6.78 -4.77
N LEU A 36 10.79 5.50 -4.40
CA LEU A 36 9.70 4.52 -4.39
C LEU A 36 8.57 4.92 -3.45
N MET A 37 8.86 5.52 -2.29
CA MET A 37 7.84 6.00 -1.35
C MET A 37 7.07 7.20 -1.91
N VAL A 38 7.72 8.08 -2.68
CA VAL A 38 7.02 9.18 -3.38
C VAL A 38 6.10 8.64 -4.47
N ASP A 39 6.58 7.69 -5.28
CA ASP A 39 5.78 7.01 -6.30
C ASP A 39 4.60 6.24 -5.69
N HIS A 40 4.82 5.56 -4.57
CA HIS A 40 3.82 4.83 -3.81
C HIS A 40 2.65 5.73 -3.38
N ILE A 41 2.93 6.83 -2.66
CA ILE A 41 1.87 7.74 -2.20
C ILE A 41 1.22 8.50 -3.36
N MET A 42 1.89 8.61 -4.52
CA MET A 42 1.29 9.15 -5.74
C MET A 42 0.24 8.20 -6.29
N ARG A 43 0.55 6.90 -6.37
CA ARG A 43 -0.40 5.85 -6.79
C ARG A 43 -1.63 5.74 -5.90
N GLU A 44 -1.49 5.93 -4.59
CA GLU A 44 -2.63 6.00 -3.67
C GLU A 44 -3.53 7.21 -3.94
N ALA A 45 -2.93 8.37 -4.22
CA ALA A 45 -3.67 9.56 -4.58
C ALA A 45 -4.39 9.39 -5.93
N ASP A 46 -3.75 8.75 -6.90
CA ASP A 46 -4.37 8.39 -8.18
C ASP A 46 -5.56 7.43 -8.00
N LEU A 47 -5.41 6.39 -7.16
CA LEU A 47 -6.51 5.49 -6.83
C LEU A 47 -7.70 6.27 -6.24
N TYR A 48 -7.44 7.14 -5.27
CA TYR A 48 -8.49 7.96 -4.66
C TYR A 48 -9.15 8.91 -5.67
N LEU A 49 -8.37 9.55 -6.54
CA LEU A 49 -8.89 10.41 -7.62
C LEU A 49 -9.83 9.64 -8.55
N GLN A 50 -9.44 8.43 -8.95
CA GLN A 50 -10.26 7.56 -9.78
C GLN A 50 -11.56 7.19 -9.06
N MET A 51 -11.50 6.82 -7.78
CA MET A 51 -12.69 6.50 -6.98
C MET A 51 -13.67 7.67 -6.92
N ILE A 52 -13.20 8.91 -6.65
CA ILE A 52 -14.09 10.08 -6.58
C ILE A 52 -14.71 10.39 -7.94
N LYS A 53 -13.95 10.29 -9.04
CA LYS A 53 -14.47 10.48 -10.40
C LYS A 53 -15.57 9.48 -10.73
N ARG A 54 -15.33 8.19 -10.47
CA ARG A 54 -16.31 7.11 -10.67
C ARG A 54 -17.58 7.35 -9.85
N LEU A 55 -17.44 7.75 -8.59
CA LEU A 55 -18.56 8.10 -7.71
C LEU A 55 -19.33 9.33 -8.22
N GLN A 56 -18.65 10.38 -8.65
CA GLN A 56 -19.27 11.59 -9.21
C GLN A 56 -20.07 11.27 -10.49
N ASN A 57 -19.52 10.41 -11.34
CA ASN A 57 -20.13 10.00 -12.61
C ASN A 57 -21.18 8.90 -12.46
N ARG A 58 -21.35 8.33 -11.26
CA ARG A 58 -22.22 7.17 -10.97
C ARG A 58 -21.91 5.98 -11.89
N GLU A 59 -20.62 5.73 -12.11
CA GLU A 59 -20.17 4.63 -12.96
C GLU A 59 -20.59 3.27 -12.38
N VAL A 60 -21.08 2.38 -13.24
CA VAL A 60 -21.41 1.01 -12.86
C VAL A 60 -20.12 0.20 -12.80
N ILE A 61 -19.87 -0.43 -11.66
CA ILE A 61 -18.63 -1.17 -11.40
C ILE A 61 -18.88 -2.67 -11.59
N ASN A 62 -18.05 -3.31 -12.42
CA ASN A 62 -17.97 -4.77 -12.43
C ASN A 62 -17.19 -5.20 -11.18
N MET A 63 -17.87 -5.85 -10.23
CA MET A 63 -17.32 -6.22 -8.94
C MET A 63 -16.17 -7.23 -9.02
N GLU A 64 -16.20 -8.15 -9.99
CA GLU A 64 -15.15 -9.16 -10.18
C GLU A 64 -13.86 -8.49 -10.68
N MET A 65 -13.99 -7.61 -11.69
CA MET A 65 -12.85 -6.85 -12.21
C MET A 65 -12.30 -5.89 -11.16
N GLU A 66 -13.17 -5.24 -10.39
CA GLU A 66 -12.76 -4.36 -9.28
C GLU A 66 -12.01 -5.13 -8.21
N ALA A 67 -12.49 -6.31 -7.82
CA ALA A 67 -11.83 -7.17 -6.83
C ALA A 67 -10.40 -7.50 -7.26
N ALA A 68 -10.22 -7.96 -8.49
CA ALA A 68 -8.90 -8.31 -9.01
C ALA A 68 -7.95 -7.10 -9.08
N GLN A 69 -8.44 -5.94 -9.51
CA GLN A 69 -7.66 -4.69 -9.59
C GLN A 69 -7.26 -4.18 -8.20
N GLN A 70 -8.19 -4.16 -7.25
CA GLN A 70 -7.92 -3.77 -5.87
C GLN A 70 -6.94 -4.72 -5.20
N GLU A 71 -7.09 -6.04 -5.40
CA GLU A 71 -6.19 -7.04 -4.83
C GLU A 71 -4.76 -6.86 -5.35
N MET A 72 -4.58 -6.72 -6.67
CA MET A 72 -3.27 -6.43 -7.25
C MET A 72 -2.67 -5.14 -6.70
N PHE A 73 -3.47 -4.07 -6.60
CA PHE A 73 -3.03 -2.78 -6.09
C PHE A 73 -2.56 -2.91 -4.64
N TRP A 74 -3.40 -3.44 -3.76
CA TRP A 74 -3.12 -3.47 -2.33
C TRP A 74 -2.06 -4.52 -1.96
N ASN A 75 -1.94 -5.63 -2.68
CA ASN A 75 -0.80 -6.54 -2.52
C ASN A 75 0.52 -5.81 -2.80
N ARG A 76 0.58 -5.00 -3.86
CA ARG A 76 1.76 -4.17 -4.15
C ARG A 76 2.03 -3.16 -3.03
N ILE A 77 1.00 -2.47 -2.54
CA ILE A 77 1.13 -1.51 -1.42
C ILE A 77 1.68 -2.23 -0.17
N MET A 78 1.18 -3.41 0.18
CA MET A 78 1.68 -4.20 1.31
C MET A 78 3.14 -4.63 1.13
N ALA A 79 3.55 -5.06 -0.08
CA ALA A 79 4.95 -5.38 -0.39
C ALA A 79 5.86 -4.16 -0.18
N GLU A 80 5.42 -3.00 -0.65
CA GLU A 80 6.17 -1.74 -0.54
C GLU A 80 6.26 -1.27 0.92
N HIS A 81 5.19 -1.37 1.72
CA HIS A 81 5.23 -1.08 3.16
C HIS A 81 6.27 -1.94 3.87
N SER A 82 6.30 -3.24 3.59
CA SER A 82 7.28 -4.17 4.15
C SER A 82 8.72 -3.76 3.80
N LYS A 83 8.95 -3.32 2.56
CA LYS A 83 10.25 -2.80 2.10
C LYS A 83 10.62 -1.48 2.78
N PHE A 84 9.65 -0.61 3.05
CA PHE A 84 9.89 0.63 3.80
C PHE A 84 10.19 0.33 5.27
N ILE A 85 9.44 -0.56 5.91
CA ILE A 85 9.69 -0.96 7.31
C ILE A 85 11.12 -1.49 7.44
N ARG A 86 11.52 -2.50 6.65
CA ARG A 86 12.89 -3.05 6.74
C ARG A 86 13.97 -1.99 6.47
N GLY A 87 13.71 -1.02 5.58
CA GLY A 87 14.67 0.01 5.20
C GLY A 87 14.73 1.23 6.13
N LEU A 88 13.81 1.32 7.10
CA LEU A 88 13.74 2.42 8.08
C LEU A 88 14.02 1.95 9.52
N LEU A 89 14.08 0.63 9.75
CA LEU A 89 14.59 0.05 11.00
C LEU A 89 16.08 0.37 11.17
N ASP A 90 16.53 0.47 12.42
CA ASP A 90 17.96 0.51 12.71
C ASP A 90 18.61 -0.80 12.24
N PRO A 91 19.84 -0.77 11.67
CA PRO A 91 20.51 -1.99 11.18
C PRO A 91 20.69 -3.08 12.24
N THR A 92 20.60 -2.76 13.53
CA THR A 92 20.68 -3.72 14.63
C THR A 92 19.37 -4.44 14.96
N GLU A 93 18.24 -4.07 14.35
CA GLU A 93 16.94 -4.74 14.50
C GLU A 93 16.81 -5.92 13.51
N GLU A 94 17.77 -6.85 13.53
CA GLU A 94 17.91 -7.89 12.49
C GLU A 94 16.68 -8.80 12.35
N GLU A 95 16.05 -9.21 13.46
CA GLU A 95 14.86 -10.08 13.43
C GLU A 95 13.65 -9.37 12.79
N LEU A 96 13.40 -8.11 13.18
CA LEU A 96 12.34 -7.29 12.59
C LEU A 96 12.62 -6.98 11.12
N PHE A 97 13.88 -6.72 10.77
CA PHE A 97 14.31 -6.53 9.40
C PHE A 97 13.99 -7.75 8.54
N ASN A 98 14.40 -8.95 8.98
CA ASN A 98 14.20 -10.19 8.25
C ASN A 98 12.70 -10.50 8.10
N THR A 99 11.92 -10.33 9.17
CA THR A 99 10.47 -10.51 9.13
C THR A 99 9.80 -9.57 8.12
N ALA A 100 10.15 -8.27 8.14
CA ALA A 100 9.65 -7.31 7.17
C ALA A 100 10.10 -7.64 5.74
N ASN A 101 11.34 -8.13 5.56
CA ASN A 101 11.84 -8.55 4.25
C ASN A 101 11.08 -9.76 3.70
N ASP A 102 10.70 -10.70 4.55
CA ASP A 102 9.95 -11.90 4.18
C ASP A 102 8.52 -11.55 3.74
N PHE A 103 7.82 -10.70 4.49
CA PHE A 103 6.53 -10.14 4.05
C PHE A 103 6.67 -9.39 2.71
N GLY A 104 7.77 -8.66 2.51
CA GLY A 104 8.04 -7.98 1.24
C GLY A 104 8.08 -8.94 0.05
N ARG A 105 8.69 -10.12 0.21
CA ARG A 105 8.75 -11.15 -0.84
C ARG A 105 7.41 -11.83 -1.04
N GLU A 106 6.74 -12.21 0.04
CA GLU A 106 5.42 -12.85 -0.02
C GLU A 106 4.40 -11.97 -0.78
N PHE A 107 4.35 -10.67 -0.47
CA PHE A 107 3.44 -9.76 -1.17
C PHE A 107 3.87 -9.44 -2.60
N ASP A 108 5.16 -9.53 -2.95
CA ASP A 108 5.60 -9.46 -4.35
C ASP A 108 5.05 -10.65 -5.15
N GLU A 109 5.12 -11.86 -4.59
CA GLU A 109 4.54 -13.07 -5.20
C GLU A 109 3.03 -12.97 -5.33
N LEU A 110 2.32 -12.51 -4.28
CA LEU A 110 0.88 -12.28 -4.32
C LEU A 110 0.49 -11.22 -5.35
N THR A 111 1.28 -10.16 -5.52
CA THR A 111 1.04 -9.14 -6.56
C THR A 111 1.10 -9.75 -7.96
N LEU A 112 2.10 -10.61 -8.21
CA LEU A 112 2.23 -11.32 -9.49
C LEU A 112 1.08 -12.31 -9.70
N ALA A 113 0.66 -13.01 -8.66
CA ALA A 113 -0.50 -13.90 -8.70
C ALA A 113 -1.80 -13.15 -9.00
N SER A 114 -2.06 -12.00 -8.36
CA SER A 114 -3.24 -11.18 -8.66
C SER A 114 -3.24 -10.70 -10.11
N LYS A 115 -2.07 -10.33 -10.65
CA LYS A 115 -1.95 -9.98 -12.07
C LYS A 115 -2.26 -11.17 -12.99
N ALA A 116 -1.75 -12.35 -12.66
CA ALA A 116 -2.06 -13.58 -13.40
C ALA A 116 -3.57 -13.93 -13.33
N ALA A 117 -4.22 -13.69 -12.20
CA ALA A 117 -5.67 -13.86 -12.06
C ALA A 117 -6.45 -12.86 -12.93
N MET A 118 -6.00 -11.61 -13.03
CA MET A 118 -6.57 -10.62 -13.96
C MET A 118 -6.47 -11.06 -15.42
N ASP A 119 -5.35 -11.68 -15.80
CA ASP A 119 -5.11 -12.25 -17.13
C ASP A 119 -5.85 -13.59 -17.35
N ARG A 120 -6.68 -14.02 -16.38
CA ARG A 120 -7.47 -15.28 -16.37
C ARG A 120 -6.63 -16.54 -16.45
N THR A 121 -5.37 -16.49 -16.03
CA THR A 121 -4.49 -17.67 -16.04
C THR A 121 -4.60 -18.50 -14.76
N ILE A 122 -5.11 -17.92 -13.67
CA ILE A 122 -5.39 -18.60 -12.40
C ILE A 122 -6.72 -18.10 -11.79
N PRO A 123 -7.39 -18.87 -10.92
CA PRO A 123 -8.62 -18.44 -10.26
C PRO A 123 -8.37 -17.33 -9.22
N LEU A 124 -9.11 -16.23 -9.29
CA LEU A 124 -9.00 -15.11 -8.34
C LEU A 124 -9.21 -15.54 -6.89
N ALA A 125 -10.20 -16.41 -6.63
CA ALA A 125 -10.52 -16.88 -5.28
C ALA A 125 -9.33 -17.53 -4.54
N GLN A 126 -8.45 -18.24 -5.27
CA GLN A 126 -7.23 -18.81 -4.67
C GLN A 126 -6.26 -17.72 -4.22
N VAL A 127 -6.12 -16.67 -5.03
CA VAL A 127 -5.26 -15.53 -4.69
C VAL A 127 -5.87 -14.75 -3.52
N THR A 128 -7.20 -14.53 -3.53
CA THR A 128 -7.91 -13.82 -2.48
C THR A 128 -7.74 -14.49 -1.11
N ASP A 129 -7.85 -15.82 -1.01
CA ASP A 129 -7.62 -16.56 0.25
C ASP A 129 -6.17 -16.42 0.76
N ALA A 130 -5.19 -16.52 -0.15
CA ALA A 130 -3.78 -16.33 0.20
C ALA A 130 -3.49 -14.89 0.64
N SER A 131 -3.97 -13.91 -0.13
CA SER A 131 -3.91 -12.48 0.18
C SER A 131 -4.57 -12.17 1.52
N LEU A 132 -5.69 -12.81 1.85
CA LEU A 132 -6.40 -12.61 3.12
C LEU A 132 -5.53 -13.04 4.31
N LYS A 133 -4.98 -14.25 4.26
CA LYS A 133 -4.10 -14.79 5.31
C LYS A 133 -2.83 -13.93 5.50
N ALA A 134 -2.17 -13.58 4.41
CA ALA A 134 -0.98 -12.72 4.44
C ALA A 134 -1.31 -11.32 4.99
N THR A 135 -2.47 -10.76 4.61
CA THR A 135 -2.93 -9.44 5.09
C THR A 135 -3.25 -9.44 6.58
N GLU A 136 -3.85 -10.52 7.11
CA GLU A 136 -4.05 -10.66 8.55
C GLU A 136 -2.72 -10.71 9.31
N ALA A 137 -1.74 -11.46 8.80
CA ALA A 137 -0.41 -11.57 9.39
C ALA A 137 0.35 -10.24 9.38
N ILE A 138 0.44 -9.55 8.23
CA ILE A 138 1.14 -8.25 8.16
C ILE A 138 0.42 -7.16 8.94
N ARG A 139 -0.91 -7.19 9.04
CA ARG A 139 -1.67 -6.27 9.90
C ARG A 139 -1.26 -6.45 11.36
N ASN A 140 -1.15 -7.70 11.83
CA ASN A 140 -0.70 -7.99 13.20
C ASN A 140 0.75 -7.55 13.43
N PHE A 141 1.63 -7.77 12.44
CA PHE A 141 3.02 -7.30 12.48
C PHE A 141 3.10 -5.77 12.57
N LYS A 142 2.35 -5.04 11.73
CA LYS A 142 2.27 -3.57 11.76
C LYS A 142 1.69 -3.04 13.07
N ALA A 143 0.71 -3.73 13.66
CA ALA A 143 0.14 -3.36 14.95
C ALA A 143 1.17 -3.49 16.08
N GLN A 144 1.88 -4.62 16.15
CA GLN A 144 2.95 -4.83 17.12
C GLN A 144 4.10 -3.85 16.91
N GLY A 145 4.52 -3.63 15.66
CA GLY A 145 5.54 -2.65 15.31
C GLY A 145 5.15 -1.23 15.74
N THR A 146 3.91 -0.81 15.47
CA THR A 146 3.40 0.51 15.90
C THR A 146 3.44 0.65 17.42
N GLN A 147 3.01 -0.37 18.16
CA GLN A 147 3.09 -0.36 19.62
C GLN A 147 4.54 -0.28 20.12
N GLY A 148 5.45 -1.05 19.53
CA GLY A 148 6.87 -1.02 19.86
C GLY A 148 7.53 0.35 19.59
N LEU A 149 7.10 1.07 18.54
CA LEU A 149 7.53 2.44 18.27
C LEU A 149 7.01 3.44 19.32
N ILE A 150 5.73 3.34 19.71
CA ILE A 150 5.14 4.19 20.75
C ILE A 150 5.82 3.98 22.11
N GLU A 151 6.19 2.74 22.42
CA GLU A 151 6.84 2.36 23.68
C GLU A 151 8.36 2.56 23.66
N CYS A 152 8.94 3.09 22.58
CA CYS A 152 10.38 3.25 22.39
C CYS A 152 11.19 1.94 22.53
N LYS A 153 10.59 0.79 22.16
CA LYS A 153 11.21 -0.54 22.21
C LYS A 153 11.91 -0.95 20.91
N ILE A 154 11.63 -0.24 19.81
CA ILE A 154 12.20 -0.50 18.48
C ILE A 154 13.08 0.68 18.09
N LYS A 155 14.34 0.42 17.75
CA LYS A 155 15.25 1.42 17.19
C LYS A 155 14.96 1.59 15.71
N SER A 156 14.62 2.79 15.28
CA SER A 156 14.33 3.09 13.87
C SER A 156 14.29 4.60 13.62
N ILE A 157 14.17 4.97 12.35
CA ILE A 157 13.75 6.31 11.93
C ILE A 157 12.26 6.34 11.53
N ILE A 158 11.48 5.34 11.95
CA ILE A 158 10.05 5.24 11.70
C ILE A 158 9.31 6.07 12.77
N ILE A 159 8.53 7.05 12.32
CA ILE A 159 7.67 7.84 13.20
C ILE A 159 6.44 6.98 13.57
N PRO A 160 5.98 6.96 14.84
CA PRO A 160 4.82 6.14 15.24
C PRO A 160 3.57 6.35 14.38
N LEU A 161 3.32 7.58 13.93
CA LEU A 161 2.20 7.91 13.04
C LEU A 161 2.31 7.23 11.66
N LEU A 162 3.53 7.01 11.16
CA LEU A 162 3.76 6.23 9.93
C LEU A 162 3.44 4.75 10.15
N GLY A 163 3.76 4.20 11.33
CA GLY A 163 3.33 2.87 11.75
C GLY A 163 1.80 2.73 11.72
N ASP A 164 1.09 3.65 12.37
CA ASP A 164 -0.37 3.69 12.39
C ASP A 164 -1.00 3.86 10.99
N HIS A 165 -0.43 4.73 10.15
CA HIS A 165 -0.89 4.96 8.78
C HIS A 165 -0.90 3.66 7.97
N THR A 166 0.25 2.98 7.89
CA THR A 166 0.38 1.74 7.11
C THR A 166 -0.42 0.58 7.71
N LEU A 167 -0.73 0.63 9.01
CA LEU A 167 -1.64 -0.28 9.71
C LEU A 167 -3.10 -0.05 9.29
N ARG A 168 -3.55 1.20 9.22
CA ARG A 168 -4.92 1.52 8.76
C ARG A 168 -5.16 1.09 7.32
N GLU A 169 -4.15 1.22 6.46
CA GLU A 169 -4.21 0.70 5.08
C GLU A 169 -4.29 -0.82 5.02
N ALA A 170 -3.53 -1.53 5.86
CA ALA A 170 -3.65 -2.98 5.97
C ALA A 170 -5.06 -3.40 6.46
N ASN A 171 -5.64 -2.67 7.41
CA ASN A 171 -7.02 -2.91 7.87
C ASN A 171 -8.05 -2.60 6.77
N HIS A 172 -7.83 -1.55 5.98
CA HIS A 172 -8.67 -1.24 4.83
C HIS A 172 -8.65 -2.37 3.81
N TYR A 173 -7.45 -2.85 3.46
CA TYR A 173 -7.30 -3.95 2.52
C TYR A 173 -7.95 -5.25 3.05
N LEU A 174 -7.74 -5.56 4.33
CA LEU A 174 -8.40 -6.71 4.97
C LEU A 174 -9.92 -6.67 4.87
N ARG A 175 -10.51 -5.47 4.98
CA ARG A 175 -11.96 -5.27 4.79
C ARG A 175 -12.38 -5.54 3.34
N LEU A 176 -11.59 -5.12 2.36
CA LEU A 176 -11.87 -5.37 0.94
C LEU A 176 -11.83 -6.87 0.62
N LEU A 177 -10.79 -7.58 1.07
CA LEU A 177 -10.66 -9.03 0.85
C LEU A 177 -11.87 -9.80 1.39
N LYS A 178 -12.37 -9.44 2.58
CA LYS A 178 -13.59 -10.04 3.17
C LYS A 178 -14.88 -9.75 2.40
N ILE A 179 -14.89 -8.69 1.57
CA ILE A 179 -16.01 -8.42 0.66
C ILE A 179 -15.89 -9.31 -0.58
N PHE A 180 -14.67 -9.56 -1.05
CA PHE A 180 -14.38 -10.34 -2.26
C PHE A 180 -14.40 -11.85 -2.05
N GLU A 181 -14.27 -12.33 -0.81
CA GLU A 181 -14.34 -13.75 -0.43
C GLU A 181 -15.74 -14.38 -0.66
N LYS A 182 -16.77 -13.57 -0.94
CA LYS A 182 -18.15 -14.01 -1.18
C LYS A 182 -18.41 -14.44 -2.62
#